data_AF-A0A2K3E0T8-F1
#
_entry.id   AF-A0A2K3E0T8-F1
#
_cell.length_a   1.000
_cell.length_b   1.000
_cell.length_c   1.000
_cell.angle_alpha   90.00
_cell.angle_beta   90.00
_cell.angle_gamma   90.00
#
_symmetry.space_group_name_H-M   'P 1'
#
loop_
_entity.id
_entity.type
_entity.pdbx_description
1 polymer ?
#
loop_
_entity_poly.entity_id
_entity_poly.type
_entity_poly.pdbx_seq_one_letter_code
_entity_poly.pdbx_strand_id
1 'polypeptide(L)'
;MQQRPRQGDAAPGGGRTSAGPLPAGPPAADPVSEITPLMAPPAGAEEVPPPSYLQRASAAGLAAAPAGPGFGSRPTGALYTSSAPPGPGAPEAAGYWARMKAKAQVQMAELGAAAAAQRGEAWRSAAGNLQAVREAAQEVVAERRSWRERSRRLWGLLRALDSGPLAKWAARAMVCAWYINQVAEAVEVWAHLRNAPMRRRWADDPEPKPPSFPLLMVTLLLPCAVLCAAGVAVPLTGGVLLARSVWEDAALSGRQLLAVLTRGSRPTELLAKRLAIIGAALLVLAHSVKDRARLRTYAGVLLPDEPAPDERSPPSRRKSVALLAGRLLLACLLLFAGWSQVSRVAARGGALWQASASTPRQAAAAALDKAVEAAAAAQAGAAANVAEKAARVAEAAAGAAATAGLMAGGAAGAGAGLAGAGLGAAAAVGGLAAGAAGAGAAAAAMAAGAADASAEGGGGFGAVRHHYGVPDSHDNNWQLLELALSLPLALGWQTALTCRALAAVLLLEAGTCWPWWAWYWPSWHAAAHARLHFFTDVAVAGGLVLLQCLGAGWFTVDRLVAARKNQ
;
A
#
# COMPACT_ATOMS: atom_id res chain seq x y z
N MET A 1 -13.00 -74.84 -4.24
CA MET A 1 -12.35 -75.57 -3.12
C MET A 1 -11.40 -74.63 -2.40
N GLN A 2 -11.82 -74.09 -1.25
CA GLN A 2 -11.03 -73.81 -0.04
C GLN A 2 -11.91 -72.94 0.86
N GLN A 3 -12.54 -73.60 1.82
CA GLN A 3 -13.29 -73.00 2.92
C GLN A 3 -12.29 -72.50 3.97
N ARG A 4 -12.57 -71.34 4.57
CA ARG A 4 -12.02 -70.96 5.88
C ARG A 4 -13.14 -70.51 6.81
N PRO A 5 -12.99 -70.73 8.13
CA PRO A 5 -14.11 -70.99 9.02
C PRO A 5 -14.53 -69.77 9.84
N ARG A 6 -15.78 -69.81 10.30
CA ARG A 6 -16.34 -69.02 11.40
C ARG A 6 -15.79 -69.52 12.75
N GLN A 7 -15.29 -68.61 13.56
CA GLN A 7 -15.03 -68.70 15.01
C GLN A 7 -14.91 -67.24 15.48
N GLY A 8 -15.46 -66.79 16.60
CA GLY A 8 -16.22 -67.42 17.66
C GLY A 8 -16.55 -66.31 18.68
N ASP A 9 -17.62 -66.51 19.43
CA ASP A 9 -18.06 -65.65 20.53
C ASP A 9 -17.01 -65.59 21.65
N ALA A 10 -16.79 -64.40 22.21
CA ALA A 10 -16.26 -64.22 23.56
C ALA A 10 -16.55 -62.80 24.10
N ALA A 11 -17.52 -62.71 25.00
CA ALA A 11 -17.50 -61.72 26.08
C ALA A 11 -16.63 -62.29 27.21
N PRO A 12 -15.81 -61.46 27.89
CA PRO A 12 -16.18 -61.01 29.24
C PRO A 12 -15.78 -59.54 29.45
N GLY A 13 -16.38 -58.75 30.33
CA GLY A 13 -16.39 -58.90 31.78
C GLY A 13 -15.87 -57.59 32.36
N GLY A 14 -16.46 -57.15 33.47
CA GLY A 14 -16.34 -55.78 33.97
C GLY A 14 -14.98 -55.41 34.55
N GLY A 15 -14.74 -54.10 34.60
CA GLY A 15 -13.60 -53.49 35.25
C GLY A 15 -13.90 -52.03 35.59
N ARG A 16 -14.44 -51.79 36.79
CA ARG A 16 -14.43 -50.48 37.46
C ARG A 16 -12.98 -50.10 37.77
N THR A 17 -12.53 -48.91 37.39
CA THR A 17 -11.51 -48.18 38.16
C THR A 17 -11.58 -46.67 37.92
N SER A 18 -11.56 -45.95 39.04
CA SER A 18 -10.99 -44.61 39.31
C SER A 18 -11.56 -43.39 38.56
N ALA A 19 -12.30 -42.60 39.33
CA ALA A 19 -12.51 -41.18 39.13
C ALA A 19 -11.17 -40.43 39.02
N GLY A 20 -10.98 -39.68 37.93
CA GLY A 20 -9.93 -38.67 37.81
C GLY A 20 -10.38 -37.34 38.42
N PRO A 21 -9.44 -36.53 38.96
CA PRO A 21 -9.77 -35.28 39.64
C PRO A 21 -10.26 -34.21 38.64
N LEU A 22 -11.27 -33.46 39.08
CA LEU A 22 -11.79 -32.27 38.40
C LEU A 22 -10.67 -31.25 38.14
N PRO A 23 -10.60 -30.63 36.96
CA PRO A 23 -9.66 -29.54 36.71
C PRO A 23 -10.06 -28.31 37.55
N ALA A 24 -9.06 -27.73 38.20
CA ALA A 24 -9.15 -26.50 38.97
C ALA A 24 -9.76 -25.36 38.13
N GLY A 25 -10.71 -24.65 38.73
CA GLY A 25 -11.30 -23.45 38.14
C GLY A 25 -10.26 -22.34 37.92
N PRO A 26 -10.51 -21.43 36.98
CA PRO A 26 -9.61 -20.33 36.70
C PRO A 26 -9.46 -19.40 37.91
N PRO A 27 -8.27 -18.84 38.16
CA PRO A 27 -8.06 -17.90 39.25
C PRO A 27 -8.89 -16.63 39.06
N ALA A 28 -9.43 -16.13 40.17
CA ALA A 28 -10.16 -14.88 40.26
C ALA A 28 -9.30 -13.73 39.70
N ALA A 29 -9.91 -12.92 38.83
CA ALA A 29 -9.34 -11.67 38.37
C ALA A 29 -9.38 -10.64 39.50
N ASP A 30 -8.23 -10.02 39.77
CA ASP A 30 -8.11 -8.89 40.69
C ASP A 30 -8.96 -7.69 40.23
N PRO A 31 -9.49 -6.89 41.17
CA PRO A 31 -10.35 -5.75 40.87
C PRO A 31 -9.56 -4.61 40.22
N VAL A 32 -10.11 -4.13 39.11
CA VAL A 32 -9.67 -2.98 38.32
C VAL A 32 -9.58 -1.72 39.19
N SER A 33 -8.41 -1.10 39.16
CA SER A 33 -8.10 0.20 39.75
C SER A 33 -8.93 1.33 39.11
N GLU A 34 -9.52 2.12 39.99
CA GLU A 34 -10.01 3.50 39.87
C GLU A 34 -9.94 4.18 38.50
N ILE A 35 -11.13 4.42 37.93
CA ILE A 35 -11.37 5.39 36.86
C ILE A 35 -11.38 6.79 37.48
N THR A 36 -10.38 7.60 37.13
CA THR A 36 -10.33 9.05 37.34
C THR A 36 -11.50 9.72 36.62
N PRO A 37 -12.31 10.58 37.26
CA PRO A 37 -13.41 11.26 36.58
C PRO A 37 -12.89 12.33 35.63
N LEU A 38 -13.40 12.29 34.39
CA LEU A 38 -13.22 13.29 33.35
C LEU A 38 -13.66 14.69 33.85
N MET A 39 -12.78 15.67 33.69
CA MET A 39 -13.12 17.09 33.80
C MET A 39 -14.25 17.45 32.82
N ALA A 40 -15.26 18.15 33.34
CA ALA A 40 -16.32 18.76 32.56
C ALA A 40 -15.76 19.83 31.59
N PRO A 41 -16.30 19.95 30.36
CA PRO A 41 -15.95 21.04 29.46
C PRO A 41 -16.53 22.38 29.95
N PRO A 42 -15.85 23.51 29.74
CA PRO A 42 -16.38 24.82 30.09
C PRO A 42 -17.58 25.18 29.19
N ALA A 43 -18.66 25.61 29.83
CA ALA A 43 -19.81 26.24 29.18
C ALA A 43 -19.39 27.61 28.63
N GLY A 44 -19.61 27.85 27.33
CA GLY A 44 -19.40 29.19 26.76
C GLY A 44 -19.05 29.27 25.26
N ALA A 45 -19.57 28.39 24.40
CA ALA A 45 -19.42 28.57 22.96
C ALA A 45 -20.62 29.34 22.40
N GLU A 46 -20.38 30.59 21.99
CA GLU A 46 -21.33 31.45 21.27
C GLU A 46 -21.83 30.76 19.98
N GLU A 47 -23.15 30.83 19.76
CA GLU A 47 -23.79 30.48 18.49
C GLU A 47 -23.35 31.47 17.39
N VAL A 48 -22.51 31.01 16.47
CA VAL A 48 -22.22 31.71 15.22
C VAL A 48 -23.28 31.32 14.18
N PRO A 49 -24.10 32.24 13.66
CA PRO A 49 -25.08 31.91 12.63
C PRO A 49 -24.39 31.60 11.29
N PRO A 50 -24.95 30.71 10.46
CA PRO A 50 -24.37 30.37 9.17
C PRO A 50 -24.45 31.53 8.17
N PRO A 51 -23.47 31.70 7.27
CA PRO A 51 -23.49 32.75 6.27
C PRO A 51 -24.58 32.50 5.21
N SER A 52 -25.45 33.49 5.04
CA SER A 52 -26.50 33.56 4.02
C SER A 52 -25.90 33.84 2.63
N TYR A 53 -25.59 32.78 1.86
CA TYR A 53 -25.19 32.90 0.45
C TYR A 53 -26.01 32.04 -0.54
N LEU A 54 -27.18 31.53 -0.14
CA LEU A 54 -28.08 30.77 -1.02
C LEU A 54 -29.44 31.46 -1.23
N GLN A 55 -29.43 32.72 -1.68
CA GLN A 55 -30.69 33.40 -2.04
C GLN A 55 -30.56 34.39 -3.20
N ARG A 56 -29.76 34.07 -4.23
CA ARG A 56 -29.74 34.87 -5.47
C ARG A 56 -29.30 34.05 -6.69
N ALA A 57 -30.14 33.12 -7.15
CA ALA A 57 -30.05 32.53 -8.48
C ALA A 57 -31.40 31.90 -8.90
N SER A 58 -32.45 32.71 -9.00
CA SER A 58 -33.71 32.28 -9.62
C SER A 58 -34.41 33.43 -10.34
N ALA A 59 -33.72 34.07 -11.29
CA ALA A 59 -34.35 34.93 -12.30
C ALA A 59 -33.33 35.30 -13.39
N ALA A 60 -33.11 34.44 -14.38
CA ALA A 60 -32.58 34.85 -15.68
C ALA A 60 -32.74 33.73 -16.73
N GLY A 61 -33.52 34.02 -17.78
CA GLY A 61 -33.20 33.58 -19.14
C GLY A 61 -33.65 32.20 -19.59
N LEU A 62 -34.95 31.98 -19.76
CA LEU A 62 -35.47 31.00 -20.73
C LEU A 62 -35.36 31.62 -22.14
N ALA A 63 -34.22 31.42 -22.79
CA ALA A 63 -34.03 31.73 -24.20
C ALA A 63 -34.29 30.48 -25.06
N ALA A 64 -35.03 30.68 -26.14
CA ALA A 64 -35.52 29.67 -27.07
C ALA A 64 -34.40 28.80 -27.68
N ALA A 65 -34.62 27.48 -27.70
CA ALA A 65 -33.80 26.54 -28.44
C ALA A 65 -34.30 26.39 -29.89
N PRO A 66 -33.41 26.28 -30.89
CA PRO A 66 -33.78 26.18 -32.30
C PRO A 66 -34.37 24.81 -32.65
N ALA A 67 -35.35 24.83 -33.55
CA ALA A 67 -36.02 23.66 -34.10
C ALA A 67 -35.03 22.78 -34.90
N GLY A 68 -34.90 21.52 -34.48
CA GLY A 68 -34.18 20.47 -35.21
C GLY A 68 -35.04 19.79 -36.28
N PRO A 69 -34.43 19.06 -37.23
CA PRO A 69 -34.99 18.77 -38.54
C PRO A 69 -36.07 17.68 -38.52
N GLY A 70 -37.06 17.85 -39.40
CA GLY A 70 -38.27 17.06 -39.49
C GLY A 70 -38.04 15.56 -39.67
N PHE A 71 -38.64 14.78 -38.76
CA PHE A 71 -38.89 13.36 -38.96
C PHE A 71 -40.19 13.17 -39.73
N GLY A 72 -40.08 12.46 -40.86
CA GLY A 72 -41.16 12.20 -41.80
C GLY A 72 -42.35 11.50 -41.15
N SER A 73 -43.54 11.96 -41.55
CA SER A 73 -44.84 11.44 -41.20
C SER A 73 -45.03 9.99 -41.66
N ARG A 74 -45.03 9.04 -40.71
CA ARG A 74 -45.66 7.73 -40.88
C ARG A 74 -47.10 7.81 -40.36
N PRO A 75 -48.12 7.46 -41.15
CA PRO A 75 -49.50 7.39 -40.65
C PRO A 75 -49.65 6.10 -39.84
N THR A 76 -49.82 6.23 -38.53
CA THR A 76 -50.29 5.14 -37.67
C THR A 76 -51.54 5.61 -36.94
N GLY A 77 -52.69 5.18 -37.44
CA GLY A 77 -53.97 5.28 -36.76
C GLY A 77 -54.01 4.26 -35.62
N ALA A 78 -53.56 4.66 -34.44
CA ALA A 78 -53.95 4.11 -33.15
C ALA A 78 -53.65 5.19 -32.11
N LEU A 79 -54.71 5.80 -31.57
CA LEU A 79 -54.67 6.84 -30.55
C LEU A 79 -54.07 6.30 -29.24
N TYR A 80 -52.74 6.17 -29.18
CA TYR A 80 -52.02 6.25 -27.92
C TYR A 80 -51.96 7.73 -27.55
N THR A 81 -52.93 8.19 -26.77
CA THR A 81 -52.83 9.45 -26.03
C THR A 81 -51.74 9.28 -24.98
N SER A 82 -50.49 9.38 -25.42
CA SER A 82 -49.35 9.65 -24.55
C SER A 82 -49.66 10.97 -23.85
N SER A 83 -50.25 10.89 -22.65
CA SER A 83 -50.46 12.03 -21.78
C SER A 83 -49.08 12.59 -21.44
N ALA A 84 -48.71 13.68 -22.14
CA ALA A 84 -47.50 14.40 -21.83
C ALA A 84 -47.54 14.80 -20.35
N PRO A 85 -46.41 14.71 -19.61
CA PRO A 85 -46.38 15.10 -18.22
C PRO A 85 -46.90 16.55 -18.08
N PRO A 86 -47.80 16.82 -17.12
CA PRO A 86 -48.36 18.16 -16.96
C PRO A 86 -47.25 19.17 -16.70
N GLY A 87 -47.34 20.33 -17.38
CA GLY A 87 -46.34 21.39 -17.29
C GLY A 87 -46.17 21.89 -15.85
N PRO A 88 -44.95 22.35 -15.47
CA PRO A 88 -44.71 22.93 -14.15
C PRO A 88 -45.58 24.18 -13.97
N GLY A 89 -46.66 24.07 -13.19
CA GLY A 89 -47.64 25.13 -12.97
C GLY A 89 -49.10 24.71 -13.23
N ALA A 90 -49.35 23.58 -13.89
CA ALA A 90 -50.70 23.05 -14.00
C ALA A 90 -51.21 22.59 -12.62
N PRO A 91 -52.49 22.83 -12.25
CA PRO A 91 -53.04 22.40 -10.96
C PRO A 91 -52.95 20.88 -10.77
N GLU A 92 -52.92 20.11 -11.86
CA GLU A 92 -52.75 18.65 -11.85
C GLU A 92 -51.29 18.19 -11.66
N ALA A 93 -50.31 19.09 -11.86
CA ALA A 93 -48.89 18.75 -11.80
C ALA A 93 -48.47 18.31 -10.39
N ALA A 94 -48.99 18.95 -9.34
CA ALA A 94 -48.68 18.58 -7.96
C ALA A 94 -49.07 17.12 -7.66
N GLY A 95 -50.28 16.71 -8.07
CA GLY A 95 -50.76 15.33 -7.91
C GLY A 95 -49.97 14.34 -8.75
N TYR A 96 -49.62 14.70 -9.98
CA TYR A 96 -48.77 13.87 -10.84
C TYR A 96 -47.38 13.63 -10.24
N TRP A 97 -46.68 14.69 -9.81
CA TRP A 97 -45.34 14.59 -9.23
C TRP A 97 -45.35 13.87 -7.88
N ALA A 98 -46.39 14.05 -7.06
CA ALA A 98 -46.57 13.28 -5.83
C ALA A 98 -46.71 11.78 -6.11
N ARG A 99 -47.52 11.38 -7.11
CA ARG A 99 -47.65 9.98 -7.54
C ARG A 99 -46.35 9.42 -8.10
N MET A 100 -45.62 10.19 -8.92
CA MET A 100 -44.32 9.78 -9.44
C MET A 100 -43.27 9.61 -8.34
N LYS A 101 -43.23 10.53 -7.36
CA LYS A 101 -42.37 10.42 -6.17
C LYS A 101 -42.72 9.19 -5.34
N ALA A 102 -44.00 8.94 -5.08
CA ALA A 102 -44.45 7.77 -4.33
C ALA A 102 -44.09 6.46 -5.07
N LYS A 103 -44.32 6.40 -6.38
CA LYS A 103 -43.94 5.25 -7.21
C LYS A 103 -42.43 5.02 -7.21
N ALA A 104 -41.64 6.10 -7.30
CA ALA A 104 -40.18 6.01 -7.20
C ALA A 104 -39.73 5.54 -5.81
N GLN A 105 -40.36 5.99 -4.72
CA GLN A 105 -40.06 5.53 -3.36
C GLN A 105 -40.37 4.04 -3.18
N VAL A 106 -41.51 3.55 -3.68
CA VAL A 106 -41.87 2.12 -3.66
C VAL A 106 -40.86 1.31 -4.47
N GLN A 107 -40.52 1.74 -5.70
CA GLN A 107 -39.51 1.06 -6.52
C GLN A 107 -38.14 1.04 -5.85
N MET A 108 -37.72 2.12 -5.18
CA MET A 108 -36.45 2.15 -4.45
C MET A 108 -36.47 1.23 -3.23
N ALA A 109 -37.60 1.14 -2.52
CA ALA A 109 -37.78 0.23 -1.40
C ALA A 109 -37.75 -1.25 -1.86
N GLU A 110 -38.44 -1.58 -2.95
CA GLU A 110 -38.43 -2.92 -3.56
C GLU A 110 -37.03 -3.32 -4.04
N LEU A 111 -36.32 -2.42 -4.75
CA LEU A 111 -34.94 -2.64 -5.16
C LEU A 111 -34.00 -2.81 -3.95
N GLY A 112 -34.24 -2.07 -2.87
CA GLY A 112 -33.51 -2.19 -1.60
C GLY A 112 -33.72 -3.55 -0.93
N ALA A 113 -34.97 -4.01 -0.86
CA ALA A 113 -35.33 -5.32 -0.31
C ALA A 113 -34.76 -6.47 -1.15
N ALA A 114 -34.88 -6.40 -2.48
CA ALA A 114 -34.30 -7.40 -3.39
C ALA A 114 -32.77 -7.46 -3.26
N ALA A 115 -32.09 -6.32 -3.18
CA ALA A 115 -30.65 -6.27 -2.96
C ALA A 115 -30.25 -6.83 -1.57
N ALA A 116 -31.08 -6.63 -0.54
CA ALA A 116 -30.85 -7.22 0.78
C ALA A 116 -31.03 -8.75 0.77
N ALA A 117 -32.11 -9.25 0.14
CA ALA A 117 -32.37 -10.69 0.00
C ALA A 117 -31.23 -11.40 -0.75
N GLN A 118 -30.82 -10.83 -1.89
CA GLN A 118 -29.72 -11.38 -2.69
C GLN A 118 -28.37 -11.36 -1.94
N ARG A 119 -28.10 -10.31 -1.15
CA ARG A 119 -26.93 -10.31 -0.25
C ARG A 119 -27.02 -11.45 0.75
N GLY A 120 -28.18 -11.67 1.36
CA GLY A 120 -28.42 -12.80 2.26
C GLY A 120 -28.16 -14.15 1.59
N GLU A 121 -28.62 -14.33 0.36
CA GLU A 121 -28.35 -15.54 -0.44
C GLU A 121 -26.87 -15.71 -0.79
N ALA A 122 -26.20 -14.64 -1.22
CA ALA A 122 -24.77 -14.67 -1.51
C ALA A 122 -23.95 -15.04 -0.27
N TRP A 123 -24.33 -14.53 0.91
CA TRP A 123 -23.70 -14.90 2.18
C TRP A 123 -23.97 -16.35 2.58
N ARG A 124 -25.21 -16.82 2.43
CA ARG A 124 -25.55 -18.24 2.66
C ARG A 124 -24.81 -19.17 1.71
N SER A 125 -24.70 -18.80 0.43
CA SER A 125 -23.92 -19.53 -0.58
C SER A 125 -22.43 -19.53 -0.24
N ALA A 126 -21.88 -18.38 0.18
CA ALA A 126 -20.49 -18.29 0.62
C ALA A 126 -20.21 -19.16 1.85
N ALA A 127 -21.10 -19.17 2.84
CA ALA A 127 -21.01 -20.02 4.02
C ALA A 127 -21.11 -21.51 3.65
N GLY A 128 -22.05 -21.89 2.77
CA GLY A 128 -22.17 -23.25 2.25
C GLY A 128 -20.92 -23.70 1.48
N ASN A 129 -20.35 -22.83 0.65
CA ASN A 129 -19.09 -23.10 -0.05
C ASN A 129 -17.92 -23.30 0.92
N LEU A 130 -17.82 -22.47 1.96
CA LEU A 130 -16.78 -22.60 2.99
C LEU A 130 -16.91 -23.92 3.74
N GLN A 131 -18.14 -24.32 4.09
CA GLN A 131 -18.41 -25.60 4.74
C GLN A 131 -18.03 -26.77 3.83
N ALA A 132 -18.45 -26.76 2.56
CA ALA A 132 -18.08 -27.79 1.58
C ALA A 132 -16.56 -27.90 1.39
N VAL A 133 -15.85 -26.77 1.39
CA VAL A 133 -14.39 -26.72 1.32
C VAL A 133 -13.75 -27.31 2.56
N ARG A 134 -14.27 -26.99 3.75
CA ARG A 134 -13.80 -27.55 5.02
C ARG A 134 -13.99 -29.07 5.05
N GLU A 135 -15.19 -29.55 4.72
CA GLU A 135 -15.53 -30.98 4.69
C GLU A 135 -14.59 -31.71 3.73
N ALA A 136 -14.40 -31.18 2.53
CA ALA A 136 -13.55 -31.83 1.54
C ALA A 136 -12.05 -31.72 1.87
N ALA A 137 -11.60 -30.65 2.54
CA ALA A 137 -10.24 -30.59 3.07
C ALA A 137 -10.02 -31.63 4.18
N GLN A 138 -11.01 -31.82 5.05
CA GLN A 138 -10.99 -32.87 6.06
C GLN A 138 -10.96 -34.27 5.43
N GLU A 139 -11.73 -34.52 4.37
CA GLU A 139 -11.65 -35.78 3.60
C GLU A 139 -10.26 -36.02 2.99
N VAL A 140 -9.65 -34.99 2.40
CA VAL A 140 -8.31 -35.10 1.78
C VAL A 140 -7.23 -35.45 2.82
N VAL A 141 -7.37 -34.96 4.06
CA VAL A 141 -6.45 -35.26 5.17
C VAL A 141 -6.72 -36.64 5.77
N ALA A 142 -7.99 -37.03 5.93
CA ALA A 142 -8.37 -38.27 6.61
C ALA A 142 -8.17 -39.54 5.76
N GLU A 143 -8.27 -39.45 4.43
CA GLU A 143 -8.24 -40.64 3.58
C GLU A 143 -6.83 -41.13 3.24
N ARG A 144 -6.57 -42.43 3.48
CA ARG A 144 -5.43 -43.19 2.94
C ARG A 144 -5.59 -43.49 1.43
N ARG A 145 -6.09 -42.54 0.64
CA ARG A 145 -6.21 -42.68 -0.82
C ARG A 145 -4.89 -42.42 -1.54
N SER A 146 -4.79 -42.96 -2.76
CA SER A 146 -3.67 -42.71 -3.65
C SER A 146 -3.45 -41.21 -3.88
N TRP A 147 -2.19 -40.79 -4.01
CA TRP A 147 -1.82 -39.37 -4.23
C TRP A 147 -2.56 -38.76 -5.44
N ARG A 148 -2.76 -39.54 -6.51
CA ARG A 148 -3.48 -39.10 -7.72
C ARG A 148 -4.95 -38.76 -7.48
N GLU A 149 -5.59 -39.39 -6.50
CA GLU A 149 -6.99 -39.11 -6.19
C GLU A 149 -7.11 -37.90 -5.27
N ARG A 150 -6.22 -37.79 -4.28
CA ARG A 150 -6.11 -36.61 -3.43
C ARG A 150 -5.82 -35.35 -4.26
N SER A 151 -4.91 -35.42 -5.22
CA SER A 151 -4.61 -34.27 -6.09
C SER A 151 -5.79 -33.89 -6.99
N ARG A 152 -6.52 -34.87 -7.55
CA ARG A 152 -7.74 -34.60 -8.35
C ARG A 152 -8.85 -33.96 -7.52
N ARG A 153 -9.11 -34.46 -6.31
CA ARG A 153 -10.09 -33.89 -5.38
C ARG A 153 -9.70 -32.49 -4.95
N LEU A 154 -8.45 -32.29 -4.53
CA LEU A 154 -7.91 -30.98 -4.18
C LEU A 154 -8.02 -30.00 -5.36
N TRP A 155 -7.74 -30.45 -6.58
CA TRP A 155 -7.89 -29.62 -7.77
C TRP A 155 -9.35 -29.25 -8.06
N GLY A 156 -10.28 -30.17 -7.81
CA GLY A 156 -11.72 -29.91 -7.89
C GLY A 156 -12.16 -28.86 -6.87
N LEU A 157 -11.65 -28.93 -5.64
CA LEU A 157 -11.94 -27.96 -4.58
C LEU A 157 -11.37 -26.59 -4.87
N LEU A 158 -10.12 -26.53 -5.33
CA LEU A 158 -9.52 -25.28 -5.78
C LEU A 158 -10.40 -24.67 -6.88
N ARG A 159 -10.81 -25.45 -7.88
CA ARG A 159 -11.73 -24.96 -8.93
C ARG A 159 -13.07 -24.45 -8.41
N ALA A 160 -13.65 -25.07 -7.39
CA ALA A 160 -14.90 -24.60 -6.78
C ALA A 160 -14.69 -23.28 -6.02
N LEU A 161 -13.55 -23.15 -5.34
CA LEU A 161 -13.13 -21.92 -4.67
C LEU A 161 -12.81 -20.78 -5.63
N ASP A 162 -12.51 -21.07 -6.90
CA ASP A 162 -11.93 -20.10 -7.83
C ASP A 162 -12.91 -19.15 -8.52
N SER A 163 -14.18 -19.50 -8.58
CA SER A 163 -15.20 -18.73 -9.31
C SER A 163 -16.43 -18.40 -8.47
N GLY A 164 -16.50 -18.95 -7.26
CA GLY A 164 -17.61 -18.77 -6.34
C GLY A 164 -17.77 -17.34 -5.83
N PRO A 165 -18.95 -17.00 -5.27
CA PRO A 165 -19.19 -15.72 -4.61
C PRO A 165 -18.17 -15.41 -3.50
N LEU A 166 -17.73 -16.44 -2.78
CA LEU A 166 -16.73 -16.33 -1.72
C LEU A 166 -15.37 -15.85 -2.26
N ALA A 167 -14.90 -16.42 -3.38
CA ALA A 167 -13.64 -16.01 -4.02
C ALA A 167 -13.66 -14.53 -4.37
N LYS A 168 -14.75 -14.09 -5.01
CA LYS A 168 -14.95 -12.71 -5.45
C LYS A 168 -15.05 -11.75 -4.26
N TRP A 169 -15.70 -12.18 -3.18
CA TRP A 169 -15.75 -11.42 -1.94
C TRP A 169 -14.36 -11.31 -1.29
N ALA A 170 -13.68 -12.43 -1.08
CA ALA A 170 -12.35 -12.46 -0.47
C ALA A 170 -11.35 -11.61 -1.27
N ALA A 171 -11.36 -11.76 -2.59
CA ALA A 171 -10.48 -11.01 -3.46
C ALA A 171 -10.73 -9.48 -3.40
N ARG A 172 -11.99 -9.04 -3.32
CA ARG A 172 -12.32 -7.63 -3.07
C ARG A 172 -11.87 -7.17 -1.69
N ALA A 173 -12.09 -7.99 -0.66
CA ALA A 173 -11.68 -7.68 0.70
C ALA A 173 -10.15 -7.52 0.80
N MET A 174 -9.39 -8.37 0.12
CA MET A 174 -7.92 -8.28 0.02
C MET A 174 -7.47 -6.97 -0.63
N VAL A 175 -8.09 -6.57 -1.75
CA VAL A 175 -7.79 -5.27 -2.38
C VAL A 175 -8.16 -4.11 -1.45
N CYS A 176 -9.32 -4.18 -0.79
CA CYS A 176 -9.78 -3.14 0.13
C CYS A 176 -8.95 -3.06 1.42
N ALA A 177 -8.31 -4.15 1.85
CA ALA A 177 -7.43 -4.17 3.02
C ALA A 177 -6.25 -3.21 2.84
N TRP A 178 -5.73 -3.05 1.63
CA TRP A 178 -4.72 -2.04 1.32
C TRP A 178 -5.22 -0.62 1.58
N TYR A 179 -6.44 -0.28 1.15
CA TYR A 179 -7.01 1.05 1.39
C TYR A 179 -7.30 1.29 2.88
N ILE A 180 -7.76 0.27 3.61
CA ILE A 180 -7.93 0.35 5.06
C ILE A 180 -6.58 0.60 5.74
N ASN A 181 -5.53 -0.12 5.31
CA ASN A 181 -4.17 0.10 5.79
C ASN A 181 -3.67 1.52 5.50
N GLN A 182 -3.95 2.08 4.31
CA GLN A 182 -3.58 3.46 3.98
C GLN A 182 -4.23 4.47 4.94
N VAL A 183 -5.50 4.25 5.35
CA VAL A 183 -6.15 5.11 6.34
C VAL A 183 -5.53 4.92 7.72
N ALA A 184 -5.27 3.67 8.13
CA ALA A 184 -4.64 3.38 9.41
C ALA A 184 -3.25 4.02 9.51
N GLU A 185 -2.42 3.90 8.47
CA GLU A 185 -1.10 4.51 8.37
C GLU A 185 -1.18 6.03 8.46
N ALA A 186 -2.11 6.67 7.74
CA ALA A 186 -2.29 8.13 7.82
C ALA A 186 -2.67 8.60 9.23
N VAL A 187 -3.53 7.85 9.93
CA VAL A 187 -3.93 8.15 11.31
C VAL A 187 -2.77 7.94 12.28
N GLU A 188 -2.00 6.87 12.13
CA GLU A 188 -0.82 6.60 12.96
C GLU A 188 0.28 7.64 12.74
N VAL A 189 0.58 8.00 11.49
CA VAL A 189 1.51 9.09 11.14
C VAL A 189 1.07 10.38 11.81
N TRP A 190 -0.21 10.72 11.71
CA TRP A 190 -0.77 11.91 12.36
C TRP A 190 -0.62 11.85 13.89
N ALA A 191 -0.99 10.72 14.51
CA ALA A 191 -0.91 10.55 15.96
C ALA A 191 0.55 10.63 16.45
N HIS A 192 1.48 10.03 15.71
CA HIS A 192 2.90 10.06 16.01
C HIS A 192 3.46 11.49 15.89
N LEU A 193 3.22 12.16 14.76
CA LEU A 193 3.72 13.52 14.52
C LEU A 193 3.07 14.58 15.40
N ARG A 194 1.83 14.35 15.86
CA ARG A 194 1.15 15.23 16.82
C ARG A 194 1.83 15.21 18.19
N ASN A 195 2.35 14.05 18.60
CA ASN A 195 2.93 13.84 19.93
C ASN A 195 4.46 13.95 19.94
N ALA A 196 5.10 13.86 18.78
CA ALA A 196 6.55 13.96 18.66
C ALA A 196 7.02 15.42 18.81
N PRO A 197 8.10 15.69 19.56
CA PRO A 197 8.72 17.01 19.58
C PRO A 197 9.27 17.30 18.18
N MET A 198 8.58 18.15 17.42
CA MET A 198 9.01 18.51 16.08
C MET A 198 10.21 19.45 16.18
N ARG A 199 11.38 18.94 15.79
CA ARG A 199 12.59 19.75 15.70
C ARG A 199 12.66 20.41 14.32
N ARG A 200 13.01 21.68 14.30
CA ARG A 200 13.38 22.36 13.06
C ARG A 200 14.62 21.66 12.49
N ARG A 201 14.66 21.45 11.17
CA ARG A 201 15.84 20.88 10.54
C ARG A 201 16.98 21.92 10.52
N TRP A 202 16.63 23.18 10.27
CA TRP A 202 17.53 24.33 10.36
C TRP A 202 16.96 25.43 11.27
N ALA A 203 17.80 26.29 11.84
CA ALA A 203 17.34 27.32 12.80
C ALA A 203 16.32 28.29 12.18
N ASP A 204 16.49 28.57 10.90
CA ASP A 204 15.69 29.44 10.03
C ASP A 204 14.44 28.76 9.43
N ASP A 205 14.29 27.44 9.56
CA ASP A 205 13.06 26.78 9.13
C ASP A 205 11.86 27.33 9.90
N PRO A 206 10.71 27.52 9.22
CA PRO A 206 9.48 27.85 9.92
C PRO A 206 9.17 26.76 10.95
N GLU A 207 8.53 27.16 12.05
CA GLU A 207 8.14 26.21 13.08
C GLU A 207 7.28 25.08 12.46
N PRO A 208 7.70 23.82 12.59
CA PRO A 208 7.02 22.71 11.96
C PRO A 208 5.59 22.62 12.49
N LYS A 209 4.62 22.82 11.60
CA LYS A 209 3.21 22.69 11.94
C LYS A 209 2.84 21.21 11.97
N PRO A 210 2.08 20.74 12.98
CA PRO A 210 1.60 19.37 13.00
C PRO A 210 0.77 19.11 11.74
N PRO A 211 0.84 17.91 11.16
CA PRO A 211 -0.03 17.57 10.05
C PRO A 211 -1.50 17.69 10.47
N SER A 212 -2.36 18.15 9.56
CA SER A 212 -3.80 18.13 9.81
C SER A 212 -4.30 16.69 9.91
N PHE A 213 -5.34 16.46 10.71
CA PHE A 213 -5.97 15.15 10.80
C PHE A 213 -6.46 14.72 9.40
N PRO A 214 -6.22 13.47 8.96
CA PRO A 214 -6.55 13.02 7.61
C PRO A 214 -8.06 12.77 7.43
N LEU A 215 -8.87 13.82 7.62
CA LEU A 215 -10.34 13.77 7.62
C LEU A 215 -10.88 13.07 6.38
N LEU A 216 -10.41 13.45 5.19
CA LEU A 216 -10.89 12.84 3.93
C LEU A 216 -10.65 11.33 3.87
N MET A 217 -9.53 10.84 4.39
CA MET A 217 -9.24 9.41 4.41
C MET A 217 -10.18 8.67 5.37
N VAL A 218 -10.42 9.24 6.56
CA VAL A 218 -11.26 8.61 7.59
C VAL A 218 -12.75 8.70 7.24
N THR A 219 -13.24 9.83 6.75
CA THR A 219 -14.67 10.06 6.53
C THR A 219 -15.17 9.60 5.16
N LEU A 220 -14.28 9.50 4.16
CA LEU A 220 -14.66 9.07 2.81
C LEU A 220 -13.98 7.75 2.42
N LEU A 221 -12.65 7.67 2.47
CA LEU A 221 -11.92 6.52 1.92
C LEU A 221 -12.19 5.23 2.71
N LEU A 222 -12.17 5.29 4.04
CA LEU A 222 -12.43 4.13 4.91
C LEU A 222 -13.86 3.58 4.72
N PRO A 223 -14.95 4.38 4.79
CA PRO A 223 -16.28 3.90 4.47
C PRO A 223 -16.38 3.33 3.05
N CYS A 224 -15.76 3.96 2.05
CA CYS A 224 -15.75 3.42 0.69
C CYS A 224 -15.03 2.06 0.63
N ALA A 225 -13.91 1.88 1.31
CA ALA A 225 -13.17 0.62 1.35
C ALA A 225 -14.00 -0.49 2.03
N VAL A 226 -14.61 -0.19 3.17
CA VAL A 226 -15.47 -1.14 3.91
C VAL A 226 -16.70 -1.52 3.09
N LEU A 227 -17.40 -0.54 2.49
CA LEU A 227 -18.57 -0.81 1.65
C LEU A 227 -18.20 -1.56 0.38
N CYS A 228 -17.06 -1.24 -0.24
CA CYS A 228 -16.54 -1.97 -1.41
C CYS A 228 -16.23 -3.44 -1.07
N ALA A 229 -15.55 -3.69 0.05
CA ALA A 229 -15.28 -5.02 0.58
C ALA A 229 -16.57 -5.80 0.88
N ALA A 230 -17.56 -5.13 1.47
CA ALA A 230 -18.88 -5.69 1.74
C ALA A 230 -19.74 -5.91 0.47
N GLY A 231 -19.26 -5.47 -0.70
CA GLY A 231 -19.98 -5.59 -1.96
C GLY A 231 -21.14 -4.60 -2.13
N VAL A 232 -21.17 -3.52 -1.34
CA VAL A 232 -22.20 -2.48 -1.38
C VAL A 232 -21.76 -1.36 -2.31
N ALA A 233 -22.59 -1.09 -3.32
CA ALA A 233 -22.36 -0.01 -4.30
C ALA A 233 -20.95 -0.02 -4.93
N VAL A 234 -20.39 -1.21 -5.17
CA VAL A 234 -19.00 -1.42 -5.62
C VAL A 234 -18.55 -0.53 -6.79
N PRO A 235 -19.36 -0.27 -7.84
CA PRO A 235 -18.92 0.61 -8.92
C PRO A 235 -18.63 2.05 -8.45
N LEU A 236 -19.40 2.53 -7.47
CA LEU A 236 -19.24 3.87 -6.90
C LEU A 236 -18.11 3.87 -5.87
N THR A 237 -18.15 2.97 -4.90
CA THR A 237 -17.15 2.90 -3.82
C THR A 237 -15.78 2.54 -4.36
N GLY A 238 -15.67 1.49 -5.16
CA GLY A 238 -14.43 1.14 -5.88
C GLY A 238 -13.99 2.20 -6.87
N GLY A 239 -14.92 3.00 -7.41
CA GLY A 239 -14.63 4.13 -8.30
C GLY A 239 -13.91 5.24 -7.55
N VAL A 240 -14.37 5.57 -6.35
CA VAL A 240 -13.71 6.52 -5.44
C VAL A 240 -12.32 6.03 -5.05
N LEU A 241 -12.19 4.74 -4.68
CA LEU A 241 -10.90 4.13 -4.35
C LEU A 241 -9.90 4.23 -5.51
N LEU A 242 -10.33 3.85 -6.72
CA LEU A 242 -9.50 3.92 -7.93
C LEU A 242 -9.13 5.37 -8.27
N ALA A 243 -10.10 6.29 -8.24
CA ALA A 243 -9.85 7.70 -8.53
C ALA A 243 -8.83 8.31 -7.56
N ARG A 244 -8.91 7.94 -6.28
CA ARG A 244 -7.92 8.34 -5.27
C ARG A 244 -6.53 7.82 -5.60
N SER A 245 -6.39 6.53 -5.91
CA SER A 245 -5.10 5.93 -6.28
C SER A 245 -4.52 6.59 -7.53
N VAL A 246 -5.32 6.74 -8.59
CA VAL A 246 -4.88 7.40 -9.83
C VAL A 246 -4.44 8.84 -9.56
N TRP A 247 -5.14 9.58 -8.70
CA TRP A 247 -4.76 10.94 -8.34
C TRP A 247 -3.41 11.01 -7.58
N GLU A 248 -3.21 10.18 -6.56
CA GLU A 248 -1.92 10.10 -5.84
C GLU A 248 -0.79 9.72 -6.78
N ASP A 249 -1.04 8.69 -7.57
CA ASP A 249 -0.03 8.05 -8.37
C ASP A 249 0.31 8.88 -9.60
N ALA A 250 -0.62 9.63 -10.19
CA ALA A 250 -0.31 10.56 -11.28
C ALA A 250 0.71 11.62 -10.83
N ALA A 251 0.53 12.18 -9.63
CA ALA A 251 1.44 13.18 -9.08
C ALA A 251 2.82 12.59 -8.72
N LEU A 252 2.85 11.37 -8.15
CA LEU A 252 4.10 10.68 -7.84
C LEU A 252 4.82 10.25 -9.13
N SER A 253 4.11 9.59 -10.05
CA SER A 253 4.61 9.12 -11.34
C SER A 253 5.13 10.27 -12.17
N GLY A 254 4.42 11.40 -12.21
CA GLY A 254 4.89 12.58 -12.93
C GLY A 254 6.21 13.11 -12.40
N ARG A 255 6.37 13.20 -11.07
CA ARG A 255 7.63 13.63 -10.44
C ARG A 255 8.77 12.64 -10.66
N GLN A 256 8.49 11.35 -10.57
CA GLN A 256 9.52 10.32 -10.79
C GLN A 256 9.90 10.20 -12.26
N LEU A 257 8.93 10.24 -13.17
CA LEU A 257 9.21 10.29 -14.60
C LEU A 257 10.05 11.53 -14.94
N LEU A 258 9.71 12.69 -14.39
CA LEU A 258 10.53 13.89 -14.56
C LEU A 258 11.95 13.69 -14.01
N ALA A 259 12.11 13.08 -12.84
CA ALA A 259 13.43 12.77 -12.29
C ALA A 259 14.23 11.76 -13.15
N VAL A 260 13.57 10.75 -13.73
CA VAL A 260 14.19 9.81 -14.67
C VAL A 260 14.65 10.56 -15.92
N LEU A 261 13.78 11.39 -16.50
CA LEU A 261 14.07 12.13 -17.73
C LEU A 261 15.13 13.22 -17.54
N THR A 262 15.11 13.94 -16.42
CA THR A 262 16.00 15.09 -16.18
C THR A 262 17.31 14.71 -15.49
N ARG A 263 17.32 13.66 -14.67
CA ARG A 263 18.47 13.30 -13.83
C ARG A 263 18.97 11.87 -14.07
N GLY A 264 18.36 11.11 -14.98
CA GLY A 264 18.68 9.70 -15.18
C GLY A 264 18.41 8.84 -13.94
N SER A 265 17.55 9.30 -13.02
CA SER A 265 17.25 8.55 -11.79
C SER A 265 16.61 7.21 -12.13
N ARG A 266 16.88 6.17 -11.34
CA ARG A 266 16.24 4.87 -11.54
C ARG A 266 14.81 4.89 -10.99
N PRO A 267 13.83 4.32 -11.71
CA PRO A 267 12.48 4.20 -11.19
C PRO A 267 12.50 3.40 -9.88
N THR A 268 11.72 3.84 -8.90
CA THR A 268 11.64 3.19 -7.59
C THR A 268 10.61 2.08 -7.60
N GLU A 269 10.83 1.02 -6.83
CA GLU A 269 9.87 -0.08 -6.62
C GLU A 269 8.50 0.40 -6.14
N LEU A 270 8.47 1.48 -5.36
CA LEU A 270 7.24 2.12 -4.89
C LEU A 270 6.30 2.49 -6.04
N LEU A 271 6.84 2.96 -7.17
CA LEU A 271 6.06 3.32 -8.36
C LEU A 271 5.35 2.11 -8.95
N ALA A 272 6.11 1.03 -9.11
CA ALA A 272 5.62 -0.20 -9.69
C ALA A 272 4.48 -0.77 -8.82
N LYS A 273 4.62 -0.70 -7.49
CA LYS A 273 3.60 -1.17 -6.54
C LYS A 273 2.29 -0.42 -6.68
N ARG A 274 2.38 0.90 -6.78
CA ARG A 274 1.22 1.77 -6.98
C ARG A 274 0.47 1.46 -8.27
N LEU A 275 1.18 1.24 -9.38
CA LEU A 275 0.58 0.80 -10.64
C LEU A 275 -0.18 -0.52 -10.51
N ALA A 276 0.36 -1.50 -9.77
CA ALA A 276 -0.33 -2.75 -9.53
C ALA A 276 -1.60 -2.59 -8.69
N ILE A 277 -1.59 -1.70 -7.67
CA ILE A 277 -2.79 -1.38 -6.89
C ILE A 277 -3.87 -0.75 -7.77
N ILE A 278 -3.51 0.17 -8.68
CA ILE A 278 -4.42 0.69 -9.70
C ILE A 278 -4.99 -0.46 -10.54
N GLY A 279 -4.14 -1.39 -10.98
CA GLY A 279 -4.55 -2.58 -11.72
C GLY A 279 -5.55 -3.44 -10.96
N ALA A 280 -5.30 -3.71 -9.67
CA ALA A 280 -6.18 -4.48 -8.80
C ALA A 280 -7.53 -3.77 -8.57
N ALA A 281 -7.53 -2.47 -8.30
CA ALA A 281 -8.73 -1.66 -8.14
C ALA A 281 -9.56 -1.58 -9.44
N LEU A 282 -8.90 -1.48 -10.60
CA LEU A 282 -9.55 -1.53 -11.90
C LEU A 282 -10.26 -2.88 -12.12
N LEU A 283 -9.66 -3.99 -11.66
CA LEU A 283 -10.27 -5.33 -11.74
C LEU A 283 -11.49 -5.46 -10.82
N VAL A 284 -11.47 -4.85 -9.62
CA VAL A 284 -12.66 -4.74 -8.75
C VAL A 284 -13.81 -4.06 -9.49
N LEU A 285 -13.54 -2.94 -10.18
CA LEU A 285 -14.54 -2.22 -10.96
C LEU A 285 -15.04 -3.05 -12.15
N ALA A 286 -14.13 -3.64 -12.93
CA ALA A 286 -14.47 -4.47 -14.08
C ALA A 286 -15.34 -5.68 -13.69
N HIS A 287 -15.13 -6.23 -12.49
CA HIS A 287 -15.99 -7.25 -11.91
C HIS A 287 -17.39 -6.70 -11.62
N SER A 288 -17.48 -5.59 -10.89
CA SER A 288 -18.76 -5.03 -10.42
C SER A 288 -19.73 -4.63 -11.53
N VAL A 289 -19.20 -4.19 -12.69
CA VAL A 289 -20.03 -3.84 -13.86
C VAL A 289 -20.71 -5.09 -14.45
N LYS A 290 -20.07 -6.27 -14.36
CA LYS A 290 -20.67 -7.54 -14.82
C LYS A 290 -21.88 -7.91 -13.98
N ASP A 291 -21.75 -7.83 -12.66
CA ASP A 291 -22.81 -8.22 -11.73
C ASP A 291 -24.03 -7.32 -11.89
N ARG A 292 -23.82 -6.01 -12.07
CA ARG A 292 -24.90 -5.03 -12.22
C ARG A 292 -25.70 -5.20 -13.52
N ALA A 293 -25.08 -5.68 -14.59
CA ALA A 293 -25.79 -5.97 -15.83
C ALA A 293 -26.80 -7.11 -15.64
N ARG A 294 -26.46 -8.14 -14.86
CA ARG A 294 -27.41 -9.21 -14.48
C ARG A 294 -28.57 -8.68 -13.63
N LEU A 295 -28.30 -7.74 -12.71
CA LEU A 295 -29.31 -7.16 -11.81
C LEU A 295 -30.32 -6.22 -12.48
N ARG A 296 -29.96 -5.59 -13.60
CA ARG A 296 -30.87 -4.65 -14.28
C ARG A 296 -31.97 -5.33 -15.08
N THR A 297 -31.82 -6.62 -15.37
CA THR A 297 -32.82 -7.41 -16.09
C THR A 297 -33.70 -8.17 -15.10
N TYR A 298 -35.00 -7.90 -15.09
CA TYR A 298 -36.00 -8.64 -14.27
C TYR A 298 -35.88 -10.16 -14.42
N ALA A 299 -35.56 -10.64 -15.62
CA ALA A 299 -35.31 -12.06 -15.88
C ALA A 299 -34.09 -12.62 -15.12
N GLY A 300 -33.07 -11.79 -14.87
CA GLY A 300 -31.86 -12.20 -14.12
C GLY A 300 -32.06 -12.27 -12.61
N VAL A 301 -33.20 -11.80 -12.09
CA VAL A 301 -33.59 -11.93 -10.67
C VAL A 301 -34.51 -13.15 -10.48
N LEU A 302 -35.30 -13.52 -11.50
CA LEU A 302 -36.32 -14.57 -11.38
C LEU A 302 -35.89 -15.93 -11.89
N LEU A 303 -34.87 -16.00 -12.75
CA LEU A 303 -34.35 -17.28 -13.22
C LEU A 303 -33.25 -17.75 -12.25
N PRO A 304 -33.38 -18.95 -11.64
CA PRO A 304 -32.31 -19.54 -10.85
C PRO A 304 -31.03 -19.64 -11.70
N ASP A 305 -29.87 -19.68 -11.04
CA ASP A 305 -28.52 -19.82 -11.61
C ASP A 305 -28.34 -21.14 -12.40
N GLU A 306 -29.23 -21.46 -13.33
CA GLU A 306 -28.87 -22.32 -14.45
C GLU A 306 -27.71 -21.61 -15.15
N PRO A 307 -26.55 -22.29 -15.31
CA PRO A 307 -25.42 -21.73 -16.03
C PRO A 307 -25.91 -21.43 -17.44
N ALA A 308 -26.26 -20.17 -17.68
CA ALA A 308 -26.89 -19.76 -18.91
C ALA A 308 -26.06 -20.34 -20.07
N PRO A 309 -26.67 -20.97 -21.09
CA PRO A 309 -25.94 -21.50 -22.25
C PRO A 309 -25.00 -20.46 -22.88
N ASP A 310 -25.27 -19.18 -22.64
CA ASP A 310 -24.48 -18.01 -23.00
C ASP A 310 -23.32 -17.64 -22.06
N GLU A 311 -22.96 -18.41 -21.03
CA GLU A 311 -21.70 -18.18 -20.27
C GLU A 311 -20.45 -18.35 -21.15
N ARG A 312 -20.61 -18.93 -22.35
CA ARG A 312 -19.59 -18.92 -23.42
C ARG A 312 -19.51 -17.59 -24.17
N SER A 313 -20.47 -16.68 -23.99
CA SER A 313 -20.46 -15.38 -24.65
C SER A 313 -19.22 -14.61 -24.21
N PRO A 314 -18.32 -14.29 -25.15
CA PRO A 314 -17.07 -13.66 -24.80
C PRO A 314 -17.33 -12.29 -24.15
N PRO A 315 -16.50 -11.87 -23.17
CA PRO A 315 -16.67 -10.60 -22.49
C PRO A 315 -16.71 -9.43 -23.49
N SER A 316 -17.44 -8.34 -23.22
CA SER A 316 -17.44 -7.20 -24.13
C SER A 316 -16.03 -6.65 -24.40
N ARG A 317 -15.81 -6.00 -25.56
CA ARG A 317 -14.50 -5.44 -25.92
C ARG A 317 -13.97 -4.47 -24.86
N ARG A 318 -14.82 -3.55 -24.38
CA ARG A 318 -14.46 -2.60 -23.32
C ARG A 318 -14.00 -3.30 -22.03
N LYS A 319 -14.70 -4.37 -21.66
CA LYS A 319 -14.31 -5.18 -20.49
C LYS A 319 -12.97 -5.87 -20.73
N SER A 320 -12.73 -6.41 -21.92
CA SER A 320 -11.44 -7.04 -22.22
C SER A 320 -10.28 -6.06 -22.27
N VAL A 321 -10.51 -4.80 -22.68
CA VAL A 321 -9.51 -3.74 -22.53
C VAL A 321 -9.21 -3.48 -21.06
N ALA A 322 -10.23 -3.39 -20.19
CA ALA A 322 -10.02 -3.21 -18.75
C ALA A 322 -9.29 -4.40 -18.11
N LEU A 323 -9.62 -5.64 -18.51
CA LEU A 323 -8.91 -6.84 -18.06
C LEU A 323 -7.45 -6.86 -18.52
N LEU A 324 -7.20 -6.49 -19.78
CA LEU A 324 -5.85 -6.38 -20.32
C LEU A 324 -5.05 -5.32 -19.55
N ALA A 325 -5.62 -4.12 -19.35
CA ALA A 325 -4.97 -3.04 -18.61
C ALA A 325 -4.65 -3.46 -17.17
N GLY A 326 -5.61 -4.03 -16.44
CA GLY A 326 -5.40 -4.54 -15.09
C GLY A 326 -4.29 -5.59 -15.04
N ARG A 327 -4.30 -6.53 -15.99
CA ARG A 327 -3.27 -7.58 -16.09
C ARG A 327 -1.88 -7.03 -16.39
N LEU A 328 -1.76 -6.09 -17.33
CA LEU A 328 -0.48 -5.49 -17.69
C LEU A 328 0.08 -4.67 -16.53
N LEU A 329 -0.76 -3.91 -15.82
CA LEU A 329 -0.33 -3.16 -14.64
C LEU A 329 0.18 -4.07 -13.51
N LEU A 330 -0.51 -5.18 -13.23
CA LEU A 330 -0.05 -6.19 -12.28
C LEU A 330 1.27 -6.84 -12.75
N ALA A 331 1.36 -7.23 -14.03
CA ALA A 331 2.56 -7.85 -14.58
C ALA A 331 3.77 -6.91 -14.59
N CYS A 332 3.57 -5.61 -14.85
CA CYS A 332 4.63 -4.60 -14.81
C CYS A 332 5.28 -4.52 -13.43
N LEU A 333 4.51 -4.58 -12.35
CA LEU A 333 5.08 -4.66 -10.99
C LEU A 333 5.95 -5.89 -10.82
N LEU A 334 5.41 -7.07 -11.13
CA LEU A 334 6.08 -8.34 -10.85
C LEU A 334 7.36 -8.49 -11.70
N LEU A 335 7.31 -8.01 -12.95
CA LEU A 335 8.49 -7.90 -13.81
C LEU A 335 9.54 -6.96 -13.21
N PHE A 336 9.11 -5.80 -12.71
CA PHE A 336 10.01 -4.83 -12.11
C PHE A 336 10.66 -5.33 -10.81
N ALA A 337 9.85 -5.88 -9.89
CA ALA A 337 10.31 -6.45 -8.63
C ALA A 337 11.31 -7.58 -8.89
N GLY A 338 10.92 -8.51 -9.75
CA GLY A 338 11.78 -9.62 -10.19
C GLY A 338 13.08 -9.17 -10.85
N TRP A 339 13.02 -8.19 -11.76
CA TRP A 339 14.21 -7.63 -12.40
C TRP A 339 15.15 -6.95 -11.40
N SER A 340 14.59 -6.24 -10.42
CA SER A 340 15.36 -5.63 -9.34
C SER A 340 16.10 -6.70 -8.53
N GLN A 341 15.46 -7.85 -8.28
CA GLN A 341 16.07 -8.97 -7.59
C GLN A 341 17.15 -9.66 -8.42
N VAL A 342 16.91 -9.89 -9.71
CA VAL A 342 17.95 -10.41 -10.63
C VAL A 342 19.16 -9.48 -10.64
N SER A 343 18.94 -8.17 -10.67
CA SER A 343 20.02 -7.18 -10.61
C SER A 343 20.80 -7.25 -9.29
N ARG A 344 20.11 -7.40 -8.15
CA ARG A 344 20.74 -7.61 -6.83
C ARG A 344 21.53 -8.91 -6.75
N VAL A 345 20.96 -10.02 -7.25
CA VAL A 345 21.63 -11.33 -7.29
C VAL A 345 22.84 -11.30 -8.22
N ALA A 346 22.73 -10.68 -9.39
CA ALA A 346 23.85 -10.52 -10.32
C ALA A 346 24.96 -9.65 -9.73
N ALA A 347 24.62 -8.55 -9.04
CA ALA A 347 25.59 -7.73 -8.34
C ALA A 347 26.31 -8.51 -7.22
N ARG A 348 25.57 -9.30 -6.44
CA ARG A 348 26.14 -10.19 -5.41
C ARG A 348 26.98 -11.32 -6.00
N GLY A 349 26.53 -11.93 -7.09
CA GLY A 349 27.25 -12.99 -7.79
C GLY A 349 28.55 -12.48 -8.40
N GLY A 350 28.51 -11.29 -9.02
CA GLY A 350 29.71 -10.60 -9.50
C GLY A 350 30.67 -10.26 -8.35
N ALA A 351 30.14 -9.81 -7.22
CA ALA A 351 30.91 -9.55 -6.00
C ALA A 351 31.59 -10.81 -5.45
N LEU A 352 30.85 -11.92 -5.34
CA LEU A 352 31.38 -13.22 -4.90
C LEU A 352 32.40 -13.78 -5.91
N TRP A 353 32.14 -13.65 -7.21
CA TRP A 353 33.06 -14.06 -8.25
C TRP A 353 34.36 -13.25 -8.19
N GLN A 354 34.27 -11.91 -8.07
CA GLN A 354 35.43 -11.04 -7.89
C GLN A 354 36.21 -11.37 -6.61
N ALA A 355 35.52 -11.66 -5.51
CA ALA A 355 36.16 -12.10 -4.27
C ALA A 355 36.87 -13.45 -4.45
N SER A 356 36.26 -14.41 -5.16
CA SER A 356 36.86 -15.72 -5.43
C SER A 356 38.00 -15.69 -6.47
N ALA A 357 37.94 -14.74 -7.40
CA ALA A 357 38.95 -14.52 -8.44
C ALA A 357 40.15 -13.71 -7.91
N SER A 358 39.97 -12.94 -6.83
CA SER A 358 41.07 -12.27 -6.15
C SER A 358 41.95 -13.31 -5.48
N THR A 359 43.22 -13.38 -5.88
CA THR A 359 44.20 -14.20 -5.17
C THR A 359 44.33 -13.68 -3.73
N PRO A 360 44.67 -14.52 -2.73
CA PRO A 360 44.88 -14.07 -1.35
C PRO A 360 45.82 -12.86 -1.25
N ARG A 361 46.79 -12.75 -2.16
CA ARG A 361 47.72 -11.63 -2.26
C ARG A 361 47.06 -10.33 -2.75
N GLN A 362 46.16 -10.41 -3.72
CA GLN A 362 45.37 -9.26 -4.18
C GLN A 362 44.35 -8.82 -3.14
N ALA A 363 43.72 -9.76 -2.44
CA ALA A 363 42.84 -9.45 -1.32
C ALA A 363 43.60 -8.77 -0.16
N ALA A 364 44.81 -9.25 0.17
CA ALA A 364 45.67 -8.63 1.17
C ALA A 364 46.16 -7.24 0.76
N ALA A 365 46.52 -7.03 -0.52
CA ALA A 365 46.90 -5.72 -1.05
C ALA A 365 45.73 -4.72 -0.97
N ALA A 366 44.53 -5.12 -1.42
CA ALA A 366 43.34 -4.28 -1.32
C ALA A 366 42.93 -3.98 0.13
N ALA A 367 43.13 -4.92 1.05
CA ALA A 367 42.92 -4.69 2.48
C ALA A 367 43.94 -3.71 3.07
N LEU A 368 45.20 -3.79 2.65
CA LEU A 368 46.25 -2.85 3.05
C LEU A 368 45.96 -1.44 2.53
N ASP A 369 45.61 -1.29 1.25
CA ASP A 369 45.26 0.00 0.66
C ASP A 369 44.08 0.65 1.41
N LYS A 370 43.05 -0.14 1.74
CA LYS A 370 41.93 0.34 2.56
C LYS A 370 42.34 0.71 3.99
N ALA A 371 43.26 -0.05 4.59
CA ALA A 371 43.78 0.27 5.92
C ALA A 371 44.59 1.57 5.89
N VAL A 372 45.35 1.82 4.83
CA VAL A 372 46.09 3.06 4.60
C VAL A 372 45.14 4.24 4.38
N GLU A 373 44.09 4.08 3.57
CA GLU A 373 43.05 5.10 3.38
C GLU A 373 42.32 5.42 4.69
N ALA A 374 41.93 4.40 5.46
CA ALA A 374 41.28 4.58 6.75
C ALA A 374 42.20 5.27 7.77
N ALA A 375 43.49 4.93 7.79
CA ALA A 375 44.48 5.60 8.63
C ALA A 375 44.68 7.06 8.22
N ALA A 376 44.73 7.35 6.92
CA ALA A 376 44.83 8.71 6.39
C ALA A 376 43.58 9.55 6.75
N ALA A 377 42.39 8.97 6.62
CA ALA A 377 41.13 9.62 7.02
C ALA A 377 41.07 9.89 8.53
N ALA A 378 41.50 8.93 9.36
CA ALA A 378 41.58 9.11 10.81
C ALA A 378 42.59 10.21 11.20
N GLN A 379 43.73 10.28 10.50
CA GLN A 379 44.74 11.30 10.73
C GLN A 379 44.25 12.69 10.30
N ALA A 380 43.53 12.79 9.17
CA ALA A 380 42.89 14.02 8.73
C ALA A 380 41.82 14.50 9.75
N GLY A 381 40.99 13.59 10.27
CA GLY A 381 40.02 13.89 11.32
C GLY A 381 40.69 14.34 12.63
N ALA A 382 41.80 13.72 13.03
CA ALA A 382 42.58 14.15 14.18
C ALA A 382 43.18 15.54 14.00
N ALA A 383 43.72 15.84 12.82
CA ALA A 383 44.26 17.16 12.48
C ALA A 383 43.17 18.25 12.50
N ALA A 384 41.98 17.95 11.97
CA ALA A 384 40.83 18.86 12.02
C ALA A 384 40.40 19.17 13.47
N ASN A 385 40.35 18.16 14.35
CA ASN A 385 40.03 18.35 15.77
C ASN A 385 41.08 19.20 16.52
N VAL A 386 42.36 19.07 16.17
CA VAL A 386 43.43 19.89 16.75
C VAL A 386 43.32 21.34 16.26
N ALA A 387 43.05 21.55 14.97
CA ALA A 387 42.83 22.87 14.40
C ALA A 387 41.61 23.58 15.04
N GLU A 388 40.50 22.87 15.25
CA GLU A 388 39.33 23.42 15.94
C GLU A 388 39.66 23.82 17.39
N LYS A 389 40.38 22.97 18.14
CA LYS A 389 40.82 23.32 19.50
C LYS A 389 41.74 24.53 19.51
N ALA A 390 42.68 24.62 18.57
CA ALA A 390 43.58 25.77 18.45
C ALA A 390 42.80 27.07 18.14
N ALA A 391 41.80 27.01 17.26
CA ALA A 391 40.92 28.14 16.96
C ALA A 391 40.14 28.61 18.20
N ARG A 392 39.57 27.67 18.99
CA ARG A 392 38.88 28.01 20.24
C ARG A 392 39.80 28.62 21.30
N VAL A 393 41.04 28.14 21.39
CA VAL A 393 42.06 28.72 22.29
C VAL A 393 42.45 30.14 21.83
N ALA A 394 42.59 30.35 20.53
CA ALA A 394 42.87 31.68 19.97
C ALA A 394 41.71 32.67 20.20
N GLU A 395 40.46 32.22 20.02
CA GLU A 395 39.26 33.02 20.32
C GLU A 395 39.16 33.38 21.81
N ALA A 396 39.42 32.42 22.70
CA ALA A 396 39.46 32.68 24.14
C ALA A 396 40.57 33.66 24.53
N ALA A 397 41.76 33.54 23.92
CA ALA A 397 42.87 34.47 24.14
C ALA A 397 42.56 35.89 23.64
N ALA A 398 41.92 36.01 22.48
CA ALA A 398 41.46 37.29 21.94
C ALA A 398 40.40 37.94 22.85
N GLY A 399 39.45 37.14 23.37
CA GLY A 399 38.45 37.61 24.33
C GLY A 399 39.07 38.08 25.65
N ALA A 400 40.07 37.36 26.17
CA ALA A 400 40.81 37.75 27.37
C ALA A 400 41.59 39.06 27.16
N ALA A 401 42.25 39.23 26.01
CA ALA A 401 42.98 40.44 25.65
C ALA A 401 42.04 41.66 25.50
N ALA A 402 40.88 41.49 24.87
CA ALA A 402 39.87 42.55 24.77
C ALA A 402 39.33 42.97 26.14
N THR A 403 39.10 42.00 27.03
CA THR A 403 38.65 42.27 28.41
C THR A 403 39.72 42.99 29.22
N ALA A 404 40.99 42.59 29.10
CA ALA A 404 42.12 43.28 29.74
C ALA A 404 42.29 44.72 29.21
N GLY A 405 42.09 44.94 27.90
CA GLY A 405 42.10 46.27 27.30
C GLY A 405 40.99 47.19 27.83
N LEU A 406 39.78 46.65 28.01
CA LEU A 406 38.66 47.39 28.62
C LEU A 406 38.93 47.73 30.10
N MET A 407 39.52 46.81 30.87
CA MET A 407 39.92 47.06 32.26
C MET A 407 41.05 48.10 32.37
N ALA A 408 42.01 48.10 31.43
CA ALA A 408 43.08 49.09 31.38
C ALA A 408 42.59 50.48 30.94
N GLY A 409 41.62 50.53 30.01
CA GLY A 409 40.98 51.77 29.56
C GLY A 409 40.14 52.47 30.65
N GLY A 410 39.60 51.72 31.60
CA GLY A 410 38.88 52.26 32.76
C GLY A 410 39.77 52.97 33.81
N ALA A 411 41.10 52.75 33.77
CA ALA A 411 42.05 53.36 34.70
C ALA A 411 42.77 54.61 34.13
N ALA A 412 42.65 54.88 32.83
CA ALA A 412 43.28 56.03 32.17
C ALA A 412 42.42 57.30 32.29
N GLY A 413 42.15 57.68 33.54
CA GLY A 413 41.60 58.97 33.94
C GLY A 413 42.62 59.85 34.65
N ALA A 414 43.91 59.76 34.32
CA ALA A 414 44.94 60.77 34.64
C ALA A 414 46.28 60.38 34.00
N GLY A 415 46.88 61.28 33.22
CA GLY A 415 48.29 61.17 32.81
C GLY A 415 48.50 60.79 31.35
N ALA A 416 48.42 61.79 30.47
CA ALA A 416 48.89 61.70 29.10
C ALA A 416 50.42 61.56 29.08
N GLY A 417 50.93 60.50 28.46
CA GLY A 417 52.34 60.39 28.09
C GLY A 417 52.94 59.01 28.31
N LEU A 418 52.61 58.05 27.44
CA LEU A 418 53.45 56.90 27.02
C LEU A 418 52.65 55.98 26.07
N ALA A 419 52.02 56.57 25.05
CA ALA A 419 51.34 55.82 23.99
C ALA A 419 52.30 55.69 22.79
N GLY A 420 53.10 54.62 22.76
CA GLY A 420 54.00 54.38 21.63
C GLY A 420 54.54 52.96 21.50
N ALA A 421 54.73 52.24 22.60
CA ALA A 421 55.37 50.92 22.56
C ALA A 421 54.41 49.72 22.65
N GLY A 422 53.18 49.91 23.15
CA GLY A 422 52.22 48.80 23.36
C GLY A 422 51.39 48.39 22.14
N LEU A 423 51.15 49.31 21.19
CA LEU A 423 50.32 49.08 20.01
C LEU A 423 51.01 48.17 18.97
N GLY A 424 52.34 48.18 18.90
CA GLY A 424 53.10 47.36 17.96
C GLY A 424 53.10 45.86 18.30
N ALA A 425 53.14 45.51 19.58
CA ALA A 425 53.15 44.11 20.02
C ALA A 425 51.77 43.45 19.86
N ALA A 426 50.68 44.18 20.13
CA ALA A 426 49.32 43.68 19.95
C ALA A 426 48.96 43.48 18.46
N ALA A 427 49.42 44.38 17.57
CA ALA A 427 49.22 44.25 16.12
C ALA A 427 50.05 43.09 15.52
N ALA A 428 51.26 42.84 16.02
CA ALA A 428 52.11 41.73 15.58
C ALA A 428 51.55 40.36 16.01
N VAL A 429 51.02 40.25 17.24
CA VAL A 429 50.38 39.02 17.73
C VAL A 429 49.01 38.79 17.04
N GLY A 430 48.24 39.85 16.79
CA GLY A 430 47.00 39.78 16.03
C GLY A 430 47.18 39.37 14.57
N GLY A 431 48.24 39.86 13.90
CA GLY A 431 48.56 39.49 12.52
C GLY A 431 49.02 38.04 12.35
N LEU A 432 49.82 37.51 13.30
CA LEU A 432 50.25 36.11 13.31
C LEU A 432 49.09 35.16 13.66
N ALA A 433 48.19 35.54 14.58
CA ALA A 433 47.00 34.77 14.90
C ALA A 433 45.97 34.72 13.75
N ALA A 434 45.76 35.84 13.04
CA ALA A 434 44.87 35.89 11.88
C ALA A 434 45.41 35.10 10.68
N GLY A 435 46.73 35.12 10.46
CA GLY A 435 47.40 34.31 9.43
C GLY A 435 47.32 32.80 9.71
N ALA A 436 47.50 32.39 10.96
CA ALA A 436 47.38 30.99 11.37
C ALA A 436 45.92 30.48 11.32
N ALA A 437 44.95 31.33 11.68
CA ALA A 437 43.52 31.00 11.59
C ALA A 437 43.03 30.87 10.13
N GLY A 438 43.51 31.74 9.23
CA GLY A 438 43.17 31.68 7.80
C GLY A 438 43.72 30.44 7.09
N ALA A 439 44.97 30.06 7.38
CA ALA A 439 45.58 28.84 6.83
C ALA A 439 44.93 27.56 7.38
N GLY A 440 44.55 27.56 8.67
CA GLY A 440 43.82 26.45 9.30
C GLY A 440 42.41 26.27 8.75
N ALA A 441 41.67 27.35 8.47
CA ALA A 441 40.32 27.30 7.93
C ALA A 441 40.27 26.79 6.48
N ALA A 442 41.25 27.16 5.64
CA ALA A 442 41.35 26.65 4.27
C ALA A 442 41.74 25.16 4.22
N ALA A 443 42.64 24.72 5.11
CA ALA A 443 43.01 23.32 5.24
C ALA A 443 41.86 22.46 5.81
N ALA A 444 41.09 22.99 6.78
CA ALA A 444 39.91 22.33 7.32
C ALA A 444 38.77 22.22 6.30
N ALA A 445 38.54 23.25 5.46
CA ALA A 445 37.54 23.21 4.39
C ALA A 445 37.90 22.19 3.29
N MET A 446 39.18 22.06 2.94
CA MET A 446 39.64 21.03 2.00
C MET A 446 39.60 19.60 2.60
N ALA A 447 39.91 19.46 3.90
CA ALA A 447 39.80 18.17 4.59
C ALA A 447 38.33 17.72 4.78
N ALA A 448 37.43 18.66 5.05
CA ALA A 448 35.99 18.39 5.16
C ALA A 448 35.38 17.95 3.83
N GLY A 449 35.79 18.56 2.71
CA GLY A 449 35.36 18.14 1.37
C GLY A 449 35.87 16.75 0.94
N ALA A 450 37.02 16.31 1.47
CA ALA A 450 37.59 14.98 1.18
C ALA A 450 37.02 13.86 2.09
N ALA A 451 36.62 14.20 3.32
CA ALA A 451 35.96 13.26 4.23
C ALA A 451 34.53 12.88 3.78
N ASP A 452 33.80 13.83 3.17
CA ASP A 452 32.44 13.58 2.66
C ASP A 452 32.45 12.69 1.39
N ALA A 453 33.51 12.77 0.58
CA ALA A 453 33.69 11.93 -0.61
C ALA A 453 34.16 10.48 -0.30
N SER A 454 34.75 10.24 0.87
CA SER A 454 35.27 8.92 1.28
C SER A 454 34.30 8.12 2.15
N ALA A 455 33.28 8.76 2.74
CA ALA A 455 32.25 8.08 3.53
C ALA A 455 31.28 7.22 2.68
N GLU A 456 31.12 7.49 1.39
CA GLU A 456 30.22 6.71 0.51
C GLU A 456 30.90 5.54 -0.23
N GLY A 457 32.23 5.48 -0.29
CA GLY A 457 32.96 4.50 -1.12
C GLY A 457 33.64 3.33 -0.37
N GLY A 458 33.82 3.43 0.94
CA GLY A 458 34.74 2.57 1.71
C GLY A 458 34.17 1.26 2.29
N GLY A 459 32.97 0.84 1.90
CA GLY A 459 32.36 -0.40 2.41
C GLY A 459 33.13 -1.65 1.94
N GLY A 460 33.81 -2.33 2.86
CA GLY A 460 34.35 -3.66 2.62
C GLY A 460 33.26 -4.64 2.15
N PHE A 461 33.67 -5.69 1.43
CA PHE A 461 32.84 -6.86 1.06
C PHE A 461 32.31 -7.66 2.27
N GLY A 462 32.30 -7.07 3.48
CA GLY A 462 31.80 -7.68 4.71
C GLY A 462 30.40 -7.17 5.02
N ALA A 463 29.41 -8.03 4.77
CA ALA A 463 27.99 -7.90 5.13
C ALA A 463 27.35 -6.58 4.71
N VAL A 464 26.46 -6.63 3.71
CA VAL A 464 25.51 -5.56 3.42
C VAL A 464 24.95 -5.07 4.76
N ARG A 465 25.39 -3.90 5.23
CA ARG A 465 24.86 -3.31 6.46
C ARG A 465 23.44 -2.90 6.12
N HIS A 466 22.52 -3.80 6.39
CA HIS A 466 21.11 -3.54 6.29
C HIS A 466 20.79 -2.29 7.13
N HIS A 467 19.91 -1.43 6.61
CA HIS A 467 19.66 -0.09 7.17
C HIS A 467 19.31 -0.05 8.67
N TYR A 468 19.03 -1.19 9.31
CA TYR A 468 18.73 -1.31 10.75
C TYR A 468 19.23 -2.62 11.38
N GLY A 469 20.22 -3.29 10.79
CA GLY A 469 20.74 -4.57 11.31
C GLY A 469 19.79 -5.77 11.17
N VAL A 470 18.65 -5.61 10.49
CA VAL A 470 17.71 -6.69 10.14
C VAL A 470 17.90 -7.06 8.66
N PRO A 471 17.94 -8.36 8.29
CA PRO A 471 18.01 -8.77 6.89
C PRO A 471 16.97 -8.06 6.02
N ASP A 472 17.40 -7.52 4.89
CA ASP A 472 16.51 -6.85 3.95
C ASP A 472 15.53 -7.88 3.39
N SER A 473 14.25 -7.70 3.69
CA SER A 473 13.20 -8.64 3.29
C SER A 473 12.96 -8.64 1.77
N HIS A 474 13.52 -7.67 1.03
CA HIS A 474 13.58 -7.69 -0.44
C HIS A 474 14.56 -8.73 -1.00
N ASP A 475 15.47 -9.23 -0.17
CA ASP A 475 16.43 -10.28 -0.55
C ASP A 475 15.83 -11.69 -0.40
N ASN A 476 14.64 -11.90 -0.94
CA ASN A 476 13.96 -13.18 -0.90
C ASN A 476 13.90 -13.84 -2.31
N ASN A 477 13.63 -15.14 -2.36
CA ASN A 477 13.54 -15.89 -3.61
C ASN A 477 12.16 -15.80 -4.28
N TRP A 478 11.14 -15.27 -3.58
CA TRP A 478 9.77 -15.15 -4.11
C TRP A 478 9.72 -14.23 -5.33
N GLN A 479 10.48 -13.14 -5.30
CA GLN A 479 10.55 -12.19 -6.43
C GLN A 479 11.08 -12.82 -7.74
N LEU A 480 11.95 -13.84 -7.66
CA LEU A 480 12.40 -14.57 -8.86
C LEU A 480 11.28 -15.45 -9.43
N LEU A 481 10.47 -16.05 -8.56
CA LEU A 481 9.32 -16.85 -8.95
C LEU A 481 8.20 -15.96 -9.52
N GLU A 482 7.98 -14.78 -8.93
CA GLU A 482 7.11 -13.74 -9.47
C GLU A 482 7.57 -13.29 -10.86
N LEU A 483 8.88 -13.07 -11.06
CA LEU A 483 9.43 -12.75 -12.38
C LEU A 483 9.06 -13.82 -13.40
N ALA A 484 9.34 -15.09 -13.07
CA ALA A 484 9.08 -16.21 -13.97
C ALA A 484 7.59 -16.34 -14.33
N LEU A 485 6.70 -16.09 -13.38
CA LEU A 485 5.25 -16.18 -13.57
C LEU A 485 4.62 -14.90 -14.16
N SER A 486 5.29 -13.76 -14.09
CA SER A 486 4.81 -12.49 -14.65
C SER A 486 4.78 -12.48 -16.18
N LEU A 487 5.68 -13.22 -16.84
CA LEU A 487 5.70 -13.37 -18.30
C LEU A 487 4.45 -14.09 -18.83
N PRO A 488 4.09 -15.30 -18.37
CA PRO A 488 2.85 -15.94 -18.79
C PRO A 488 1.61 -15.13 -18.37
N LEU A 489 1.68 -14.38 -17.26
CA LEU A 489 0.60 -13.46 -16.88
C LEU A 489 0.43 -12.37 -17.94
N ALA A 490 1.50 -11.66 -18.32
CA ALA A 490 1.43 -10.59 -19.31
C ALA A 490 0.84 -11.06 -20.65
N LEU A 491 1.29 -12.25 -21.10
CA LEU A 491 0.81 -12.90 -22.33
C LEU A 491 -0.63 -13.41 -22.24
N GLY A 492 -1.16 -13.60 -21.03
CA GLY A 492 -2.43 -14.30 -20.82
C GLY A 492 -2.35 -15.77 -21.24
N TRP A 493 -1.24 -16.43 -20.87
CA TRP A 493 -1.04 -17.87 -21.02
C TRP A 493 -1.43 -18.57 -19.73
N GLN A 494 -2.31 -19.58 -19.85
CA GLN A 494 -2.91 -20.32 -18.73
C GLN A 494 -3.33 -19.40 -17.60
N THR A 495 -4.05 -18.32 -17.94
CA THR A 495 -4.29 -17.18 -17.07
C THR A 495 -4.78 -17.58 -15.68
N ALA A 496 -5.70 -18.56 -15.61
CA ALA A 496 -6.21 -19.05 -14.34
C ALA A 496 -5.12 -19.73 -13.49
N LEU A 497 -4.30 -20.60 -14.06
CA LEU A 497 -3.21 -21.26 -13.33
C LEU A 497 -2.16 -20.24 -12.89
N THR A 498 -1.75 -19.36 -13.80
CA THR A 498 -0.74 -18.34 -13.55
C THR A 498 -1.19 -17.37 -12.45
N CYS A 499 -2.45 -16.93 -12.47
CA CYS A 499 -3.01 -16.07 -11.41
C CYS A 499 -3.01 -16.77 -10.04
N ARG A 500 -3.39 -18.06 -9.97
CA ARG A 500 -3.34 -18.83 -8.71
C ARG A 500 -1.93 -18.96 -8.17
N ALA A 501 -1.00 -19.34 -9.04
CA ALA A 501 0.40 -19.52 -8.66
C ALA A 501 0.97 -18.20 -8.12
N LEU A 502 0.75 -17.09 -8.84
CA LEU A 502 1.19 -15.77 -8.38
C LEU A 502 0.50 -15.32 -7.09
N ALA A 503 -0.82 -15.50 -6.97
CA ALA A 503 -1.53 -15.14 -5.75
C ALA A 503 -1.01 -15.94 -4.55
N ALA A 504 -0.74 -17.24 -4.72
CA ALA A 504 -0.14 -18.07 -3.67
C ALA A 504 1.27 -17.60 -3.31
N VAL A 505 2.11 -17.28 -4.29
CA VAL A 505 3.47 -16.77 -4.08
C VAL A 505 3.46 -15.45 -3.32
N LEU A 506 2.62 -14.49 -3.72
CA LEU A 506 2.50 -13.20 -3.04
C LEU A 506 1.98 -13.33 -1.61
N LEU A 507 1.04 -14.25 -1.36
CA LEU A 507 0.56 -14.50 0.01
C LEU A 507 1.60 -15.20 0.88
N LEU A 508 2.41 -16.08 0.30
CA LEU A 508 3.54 -16.69 0.99
C LEU A 508 4.63 -15.64 1.28
N GLU A 509 4.93 -14.76 0.33
CA GLU A 509 5.87 -13.64 0.54
C GLU A 509 5.34 -12.71 1.64
N ALA A 510 4.08 -12.27 1.56
CA ALA A 510 3.43 -11.47 2.60
C ALA A 510 3.60 -12.11 3.98
N GLY A 511 3.27 -13.41 4.10
CA GLY A 511 3.33 -14.12 5.38
C GLY A 511 4.75 -14.37 5.92
N THR A 512 5.72 -14.63 5.03
CA THR A 512 7.07 -15.08 5.43
C THR A 512 8.11 -13.96 5.47
N CYS A 513 7.99 -12.97 4.59
CA CYS A 513 8.94 -11.86 4.44
C CYS A 513 8.45 -10.57 5.13
N TRP A 514 7.14 -10.40 5.29
CA TRP A 514 6.56 -9.15 5.82
C TRP A 514 5.73 -9.33 7.10
N PRO A 515 6.27 -9.97 8.16
CA PRO A 515 5.55 -10.18 9.41
C PRO A 515 5.48 -8.88 10.22
N TRP A 516 4.69 -7.91 9.78
CA TRP A 516 4.57 -6.59 10.42
C TRP A 516 4.04 -6.66 11.86
N TRP A 517 3.36 -7.75 12.21
CA TRP A 517 2.91 -8.08 13.57
C TRP A 517 4.04 -8.59 14.48
N ALA A 518 5.23 -8.85 13.93
CA ALA A 518 6.36 -9.27 14.73
C ALA A 518 6.79 -8.14 15.67
N TRP A 519 7.06 -8.50 16.92
CA TRP A 519 7.43 -7.55 17.98
C TRP A 519 8.87 -7.02 17.86
N TYR A 520 9.70 -7.60 16.99
CA TYR A 520 11.14 -7.32 16.91
C TYR A 520 11.54 -6.24 15.91
N TRP A 521 10.59 -5.48 15.32
CA TRP A 521 10.95 -4.41 14.39
C TRP A 521 11.74 -3.30 15.10
N PRO A 522 12.91 -2.89 14.57
CA PRO A 522 13.83 -1.98 15.25
C PRO A 522 13.29 -0.55 15.37
N SER A 523 12.27 -0.20 14.59
CA SER A 523 11.61 1.10 14.64
C SER A 523 10.16 1.00 14.15
N TRP A 524 9.36 1.99 14.54
CA TRP A 524 7.99 2.13 14.02
C TRP A 524 7.97 2.28 12.49
N HIS A 525 8.94 3.00 11.90
CA HIS A 525 9.06 3.12 10.45
C HIS A 525 9.31 1.77 9.76
N ALA A 526 10.12 0.89 10.36
CA ALA A 526 10.35 -0.44 9.82
C ALA A 526 9.07 -1.31 9.87
N ALA A 527 8.34 -1.26 10.99
CA ALA A 527 7.05 -1.96 11.10
C ALA A 527 6.02 -1.42 10.09
N ALA A 528 5.92 -0.10 9.92
CA ALA A 528 5.05 0.53 8.95
C ALA A 528 5.42 0.15 7.50
N HIS A 529 6.71 0.11 7.19
CA HIS A 529 7.22 -0.34 5.90
C HIS A 529 6.86 -1.81 5.62
N ALA A 530 7.12 -2.71 6.57
CA ALA A 530 6.75 -4.12 6.45
C ALA A 530 5.23 -4.29 6.27
N ARG A 531 4.43 -3.51 7.01
CA ARG A 531 2.97 -3.52 6.90
C ARG A 531 2.50 -3.08 5.51
N LEU A 532 3.08 -2.03 4.96
CA LEU A 532 2.76 -1.54 3.63
C LEU A 532 3.02 -2.62 2.57
N HIS A 533 4.15 -3.34 2.67
CA HIS A 533 4.47 -4.45 1.78
C HIS A 533 3.47 -5.59 1.90
N PHE A 534 3.21 -6.04 3.14
CA PHE A 534 2.23 -7.08 3.42
C PHE A 534 0.88 -6.80 2.76
N PHE A 535 0.31 -5.61 2.98
CA PHE A 535 -0.99 -5.27 2.41
C PHE A 535 -0.95 -5.02 0.90
N THR A 536 0.19 -4.62 0.35
CA THR A 536 0.38 -4.51 -1.10
C THR A 536 0.31 -5.89 -1.74
N ASP A 537 1.06 -6.86 -1.22
CA ASP A 537 1.10 -8.23 -1.76
C ASP A 537 -0.27 -8.91 -1.64
N VAL A 538 -0.95 -8.72 -0.50
CA VAL A 538 -2.33 -9.18 -0.29
C VAL A 538 -3.28 -8.54 -1.32
N ALA A 539 -3.19 -7.23 -1.56
CA ALA A 539 -4.06 -6.57 -2.52
C ALA A 539 -3.78 -7.02 -3.97
N VAL A 540 -2.52 -7.19 -4.36
CA VAL A 540 -2.13 -7.70 -5.68
C VAL A 540 -2.62 -9.13 -5.86
N ALA A 541 -2.48 -9.98 -4.84
CA ALA A 541 -3.05 -11.33 -4.83
C ALA A 541 -4.58 -11.29 -5.01
N GLY A 542 -5.29 -10.39 -4.32
CA GLY A 542 -6.72 -10.15 -4.52
C GLY A 542 -7.06 -9.73 -5.96
N GLY A 543 -6.27 -8.84 -6.56
CA GLY A 543 -6.39 -8.48 -7.97
C GLY A 543 -6.25 -9.68 -8.91
N LEU A 544 -5.27 -10.56 -8.67
CA LEU A 544 -5.05 -11.77 -9.46
C LEU A 544 -6.22 -12.77 -9.33
N VAL A 545 -6.76 -12.95 -8.13
CA VAL A 545 -7.95 -13.80 -7.92
C VAL A 545 -9.16 -13.23 -8.66
N LEU A 546 -9.34 -11.91 -8.69
CA LEU A 546 -10.40 -11.28 -9.50
C LEU A 546 -10.18 -11.46 -11.00
N LEU A 547 -8.94 -11.31 -11.48
CA LEU A 547 -8.60 -11.55 -12.89
C LEU A 547 -8.92 -12.99 -13.30
N GLN A 548 -8.59 -13.94 -12.43
CA GLN A 548 -8.95 -15.34 -12.60
C GLN A 548 -10.46 -15.56 -12.66
N CYS A 549 -11.23 -14.95 -11.74
CA CYS A 549 -12.70 -15.03 -11.73
C CYS A 549 -13.34 -14.45 -13.01
N LEU A 550 -12.72 -13.40 -13.57
CA LEU A 550 -13.23 -12.70 -14.75
C LEU A 550 -12.86 -13.40 -16.07
N GLY A 551 -11.81 -14.22 -16.03
CA GLY A 551 -11.22 -14.87 -17.18
C GLY A 551 -10.23 -13.97 -17.92
N ALA A 552 -9.56 -14.58 -18.90
CA ALA A 552 -8.42 -14.00 -19.60
C ALA A 552 -8.79 -12.74 -20.44
N GLY A 553 -10.03 -12.67 -20.95
CA GLY A 553 -10.46 -11.65 -21.91
C GLY A 553 -10.13 -12.00 -23.37
N TRP A 554 -10.44 -11.08 -24.30
CA TRP A 554 -10.18 -11.28 -25.75
C TRP A 554 -8.69 -11.28 -26.11
N PHE A 555 -7.87 -10.52 -25.40
CA PHE A 555 -6.47 -10.24 -25.78
C PHE A 555 -5.50 -11.19 -25.08
N THR A 556 -5.65 -12.50 -25.30
CA THR A 556 -4.89 -13.54 -24.60
C THR A 556 -4.41 -14.64 -25.51
N VAL A 557 -3.25 -15.24 -25.19
CA VAL A 557 -2.77 -16.45 -25.87
C VAL A 557 -3.75 -17.60 -25.65
N ASP A 558 -4.35 -17.73 -24.47
CA ASP A 558 -5.39 -18.72 -24.18
C ASP A 558 -6.52 -18.70 -25.22
N ARG A 559 -6.97 -17.50 -25.60
CA ARG A 559 -8.04 -17.35 -26.59
C ARG A 559 -7.60 -17.68 -28.00
N LEU A 560 -6.37 -17.31 -28.38
CA LEU A 560 -5.80 -17.65 -29.69
C LEU A 560 -5.63 -19.17 -29.86
N VAL A 561 -5.13 -19.85 -28.83
CA VAL A 561 -4.98 -21.30 -28.81
C VAL A 561 -6.34 -21.99 -28.88
N ALA A 562 -7.34 -21.51 -28.13
CA ALA A 562 -8.70 -22.05 -28.17
C ALA A 562 -9.36 -21.85 -29.54
N ALA A 563 -9.16 -20.69 -30.19
CA ALA A 563 -9.69 -20.42 -31.53
C ALA A 563 -9.08 -21.37 -32.57
N ARG A 564 -7.75 -21.60 -32.51
CA ARG A 564 -7.06 -22.52 -33.43
C ARG A 564 -7.49 -23.98 -33.28
N LYS A 565 -7.87 -24.43 -32.09
CA LYS A 565 -8.35 -25.81 -31.85
C LYS A 565 -9.76 -26.08 -32.40
N ASN A 566 -10.53 -25.02 -32.66
CA ASN A 566 -11.89 -25.11 -33.18
C ASN A 566 -11.95 -24.93 -34.70
N GLN A 567 -10.82 -24.60 -35.33
CA GLN A 567 -10.61 -24.65 -36.77
C GLN A 567 -10.10 -26.04 -37.13
#